data_AF-F4ZBT1-F1
#
_entry.id   AF-F4ZBT1-F1
#
_cell.length_a   1.000
_cell.length_b   1.000
_cell.length_c   1.000
_cell.angle_alpha   90.00
_cell.angle_beta   90.00
_cell.angle_gamma   90.00
#
_symmetry.space_group_name_H-M   'P 1'
#
loop_
_entity.id
_entity.type
_entity.pdbx_description
1 polymer ?
#
loop_
_entity_poly.entity_id
_entity_poly.type
_entity_poly.pdbx_seq_one_letter_code
_entity_poly.pdbx_strand_id
1 'polypeptide(L)'
;RGNEGDMGVAWRGRSGHGDGVHVLTGPVWVCGAEPGDVLQVDILDLKPRINPSTGKAYGSNAAASWGYQFVAGFLDGIKREVITIYELMLQPGGDAYVAVPDYQFRYGQWPGSPNQGYRGPVTNCTITTGSMQNIANGLVETFDNTAETFRKNLTV
;
A
#
# COMPACT_ATOMS: atom_id res chain seq x y z
N ARG A 1 19.00 22.62 -26.28
CA ARG A 1 20.18 22.00 -25.65
C ARG A 1 19.88 20.52 -25.46
N GLY A 2 20.56 19.63 -26.19
CA GLY A 2 20.72 18.20 -25.87
C GLY A 2 19.51 17.27 -26.13
N ASN A 3 19.67 16.37 -27.09
CA ASN A 3 18.71 15.35 -27.53
C ASN A 3 18.36 14.34 -26.41
N GLU A 4 17.08 14.21 -26.06
CA GLU A 4 16.52 13.01 -25.44
C GLU A 4 16.22 11.98 -26.55
N GLY A 5 17.30 11.49 -27.15
CA GLY A 5 17.23 10.41 -28.12
C GLY A 5 16.72 9.13 -27.45
N ASP A 6 15.55 8.69 -27.89
CA ASP A 6 15.24 7.28 -28.08
C ASP A 6 15.49 6.35 -26.87
N MET A 7 14.72 6.57 -25.81
CA MET A 7 14.52 5.56 -24.75
C MET A 7 13.30 4.68 -25.05
N GLY A 8 13.04 4.42 -26.33
CA GLY A 8 11.99 3.53 -26.83
C GLY A 8 12.25 2.07 -26.48
N VAL A 9 12.33 1.74 -25.19
CA VAL A 9 12.18 0.35 -24.73
C VAL A 9 10.74 -0.03 -25.02
N ALA A 10 10.54 -0.94 -25.97
CA ALA A 10 9.25 -1.44 -26.46
C ALA A 10 8.29 -2.03 -25.38
N TRP A 11 8.71 -2.01 -24.11
CA TRP A 11 8.03 -2.59 -22.95
C TRP A 11 7.57 -1.56 -21.92
N ARG A 12 7.87 -0.27 -22.08
CA ARG A 12 7.14 0.76 -21.32
C ARG A 12 5.74 0.84 -21.91
N GLY A 13 4.70 0.89 -21.07
CA GLY A 13 3.30 0.82 -21.48
C GLY A 13 2.87 1.87 -22.52
N ARG A 14 1.56 1.95 -22.82
CA ARG A 14 0.97 2.71 -23.95
C ARG A 14 1.51 4.14 -24.17
N SER A 15 1.94 4.87 -23.14
CA SER A 15 2.47 6.24 -23.23
C SER A 15 3.99 6.32 -23.15
N GLY A 16 4.71 5.23 -22.90
CA GLY A 16 6.15 5.23 -22.66
C GLY A 16 6.56 5.69 -21.26
N HIS A 17 5.60 6.04 -20.39
CA HIS A 17 5.84 6.60 -19.05
C HIS A 17 5.54 5.62 -17.90
N GLY A 18 5.52 4.30 -18.17
CA GLY A 18 5.26 3.30 -17.14
C GLY A 18 3.77 3.08 -16.85
N ASP A 19 2.95 2.96 -17.91
CA ASP A 19 1.49 2.80 -17.82
C ASP A 19 1.00 1.47 -17.20
N GLY A 20 1.94 0.63 -16.76
CA GLY A 20 1.70 -0.53 -15.92
C GLY A 20 2.82 -0.59 -14.88
N VAL A 21 2.46 -0.45 -13.60
CA VAL A 21 3.42 -0.35 -12.49
C VAL A 21 3.68 -1.68 -11.78
N HIS A 22 3.01 -2.75 -12.20
CA HIS A 22 3.08 -4.06 -11.56
C HIS A 22 4.21 -4.89 -12.16
N VAL A 23 5.07 -5.44 -11.29
CA VAL A 23 6.01 -6.48 -11.69
C VAL A 23 5.24 -7.78 -11.82
N LEU A 24 5.30 -8.40 -13.00
CA LEU A 24 4.60 -9.64 -13.32
C LEU A 24 5.62 -10.77 -13.49
N THR A 25 5.56 -11.79 -12.63
CA THR A 25 6.35 -13.01 -12.82
C THR A 25 5.68 -13.88 -13.88
N GLY A 26 6.42 -14.25 -14.92
CA GLY A 26 5.93 -15.08 -16.02
C GLY A 26 6.51 -14.64 -17.37
N PRO A 27 5.88 -15.04 -18.49
CA PRO A 27 4.69 -15.89 -18.58
C PRO A 27 4.97 -17.36 -18.18
N VAL A 28 3.91 -18.10 -17.81
CA VAL A 28 3.96 -19.56 -17.58
C VAL A 28 3.22 -20.25 -18.72
N TRP A 29 3.88 -21.19 -19.40
CA TRP A 29 3.31 -21.93 -20.53
C TRP A 29 2.53 -23.16 -20.06
N VAL A 30 1.33 -23.37 -20.60
CA VAL A 30 0.50 -24.55 -20.37
C VAL A 30 0.41 -25.35 -21.68
N CYS A 31 0.99 -26.55 -21.67
CA CYS A 31 1.06 -27.39 -22.86
C CYS A 31 -0.34 -27.77 -23.37
N GLY A 32 -0.59 -27.53 -24.66
CA GLY A 32 -1.85 -27.90 -25.32
C GLY A 32 -3.02 -26.96 -25.08
N ALA A 33 -2.82 -25.84 -24.36
CA ALA A 33 -3.85 -24.82 -24.22
C ALA A 33 -4.06 -24.08 -25.56
N GLU A 34 -5.30 -24.02 -26.02
CA GLU A 34 -5.72 -23.35 -27.26
C GLU A 34 -6.67 -22.18 -26.98
N PRO A 35 -6.82 -21.20 -27.90
CA PRO A 35 -7.78 -20.11 -27.74
C PRO A 35 -9.21 -20.62 -27.56
N GLY A 36 -9.83 -20.30 -26.42
CA GLY A 36 -11.17 -20.77 -26.06
C GLY A 36 -11.18 -21.71 -24.85
N ASP A 37 -10.02 -22.26 -24.47
CA ASP A 37 -9.87 -23.06 -23.26
C ASP A 37 -9.96 -22.23 -21.97
N VAL A 38 -10.22 -22.92 -20.86
CA VAL A 38 -10.23 -22.34 -19.51
C VAL A 38 -9.05 -22.86 -18.71
N LEU A 39 -8.30 -21.96 -18.08
CA LEU A 39 -7.25 -22.30 -17.12
C LEU A 39 -7.79 -22.18 -15.70
N GLN A 40 -7.77 -23.28 -14.95
CA GLN A 40 -7.98 -23.26 -13.50
C GLN A 40 -6.66 -22.91 -12.81
N VAL A 41 -6.68 -21.92 -11.93
CA VAL A 41 -5.53 -21.52 -11.11
C VAL A 41 -5.95 -21.60 -9.64
N ASP A 42 -5.51 -22.65 -8.98
CA ASP A 42 -5.74 -22.82 -7.54
C ASP A 42 -4.59 -22.16 -6.76
N ILE A 43 -4.92 -21.14 -5.97
CA ILE A 43 -3.96 -20.51 -5.06
C ILE A 43 -3.96 -21.31 -3.76
N LEU A 44 -2.91 -22.13 -3.59
CA LEU A 44 -2.83 -23.08 -2.46
C LEU A 44 -2.34 -22.44 -1.16
N ASP A 45 -1.41 -21.47 -1.25
CA ASP A 45 -0.81 -20.80 -0.09
C ASP A 45 -0.28 -19.41 -0.49
N LEU A 46 -0.18 -18.50 0.48
CA LEU A 46 0.35 -17.15 0.33
C LEU A 46 1.17 -16.76 1.57
N LYS A 47 2.46 -16.49 1.38
CA LYS A 47 3.36 -16.05 2.46
C LYS A 47 4.03 -14.71 2.11
N PRO A 48 4.22 -13.80 3.08
CA PRO A 48 5.05 -12.62 2.89
C PRO A 48 6.48 -12.99 2.56
N ARG A 49 7.12 -12.20 1.67
CA ARG A 49 8.55 -12.34 1.39
C ARG A 49 9.37 -11.72 2.51
N ILE A 50 10.15 -12.56 3.20
CA ILE A 50 10.98 -12.14 4.34
C ILE A 50 12.32 -11.58 3.86
N ASN A 51 12.78 -10.51 4.51
CA ASN A 51 14.16 -10.06 4.38
C ASN A 51 15.09 -11.02 5.16
N PRO A 52 16.02 -11.71 4.49
CA PRO A 52 16.88 -12.71 5.14
C PRO A 52 17.83 -12.13 6.19
N SER A 53 18.14 -10.83 6.15
CA SER A 53 19.05 -10.20 7.13
C SER A 53 18.35 -9.76 8.41
N THR A 54 17.04 -9.50 8.37
CA THR A 54 16.29 -8.98 9.53
C THR A 54 15.21 -9.94 10.03
N GLY A 55 14.81 -10.93 9.22
CA GLY A 55 13.70 -11.82 9.53
C GLY A 55 12.32 -11.15 9.46
N LYS A 56 12.24 -9.92 8.92
CA LYS A 56 11.02 -9.10 8.86
C LYS A 56 10.46 -8.99 7.45
N ALA A 57 9.17 -8.67 7.36
CA ALA A 57 8.49 -8.32 6.12
C ALA A 57 7.77 -6.98 6.27
N TYR A 58 7.68 -6.23 5.16
CA TYR A 58 7.09 -4.91 5.13
C TYR A 58 6.17 -4.75 3.92
N GLY A 59 5.11 -3.97 4.09
CA GLY A 59 4.21 -3.51 3.03
C GLY A 59 4.27 -2.00 2.87
N SER A 60 3.89 -1.49 1.69
CA SER A 60 3.79 -0.06 1.41
C SER A 60 2.37 0.26 0.95
N ASN A 61 1.76 1.25 1.57
CA ASN A 61 0.52 1.85 1.12
C ASN A 61 0.79 3.26 0.61
N ALA A 62 0.40 3.52 -0.64
CA ALA A 62 0.52 4.83 -1.25
C ALA A 62 -0.88 5.46 -1.40
N ALA A 63 -1.14 6.52 -0.64
CA ALA A 63 -2.24 7.44 -0.92
C ALA A 63 -1.83 8.34 -2.10
N ALA A 64 -1.79 7.75 -3.29
CA ALA A 64 -1.22 8.35 -4.48
C ALA A 64 -2.21 9.23 -5.26
N SER A 65 -1.67 10.05 -6.17
CA SER A 65 -2.40 11.05 -6.97
C SER A 65 -3.48 10.47 -7.89
N TRP A 66 -3.35 9.21 -8.29
CA TRP A 66 -4.35 8.48 -9.06
C TRP A 66 -5.46 7.85 -8.20
N GLY A 67 -5.37 7.95 -6.87
CA GLY A 67 -6.40 7.43 -5.96
C GLY A 67 -7.64 8.33 -5.92
N TYR A 68 -8.81 7.74 -5.62
CA TYR A 68 -10.09 8.45 -5.60
C TYR A 68 -10.11 9.67 -4.66
N GLN A 69 -9.36 9.62 -3.55
CA GLN A 69 -9.24 10.72 -2.59
C GLN A 69 -8.72 12.04 -3.22
N PHE A 70 -7.97 11.96 -4.33
CA PHE A 70 -7.52 13.15 -5.05
C PHE A 70 -8.61 13.84 -5.86
N VAL A 71 -9.66 13.10 -6.25
CA VAL A 71 -10.82 13.61 -6.98
C VAL A 71 -11.94 14.00 -6.02
N ALA A 72 -12.20 13.18 -4.99
CA ALA A 72 -13.20 13.45 -3.97
C ALA A 72 -12.88 14.68 -3.09
N GLY A 73 -11.60 15.02 -2.98
CA GLY A 73 -11.12 16.13 -2.16
C GLY A 73 -10.70 15.66 -0.76
N PHE A 74 -9.64 16.29 -0.24
CA PHE A 74 -9.17 16.08 1.12
C PHE A 74 -9.98 16.96 2.09
N LEU A 75 -10.14 16.52 3.34
CA LEU A 75 -10.86 17.28 4.39
C LEU A 75 -10.30 18.69 4.61
N ASP A 76 -8.98 18.87 4.43
CA ASP A 76 -8.29 20.16 4.56
C ASP A 76 -8.07 20.87 3.20
N GLY A 77 -8.57 20.31 2.10
CA GLY A 77 -8.40 20.84 0.75
C GLY A 77 -6.98 20.73 0.17
N ILE A 78 -6.01 20.18 0.90
CA ILE A 78 -4.60 20.15 0.48
C ILE A 78 -4.25 18.81 -0.16
N LYS A 79 -4.01 18.81 -1.47
CA LYS A 79 -3.55 17.63 -2.21
C LYS A 79 -2.14 17.22 -1.77
N ARG A 80 -1.95 15.93 -1.54
CA ARG A 80 -0.69 15.35 -1.08
C ARG A 80 -0.68 13.85 -1.34
N GLU A 81 0.49 13.31 -1.68
CA GLU A 81 0.69 11.87 -1.68
C GLU A 81 1.40 11.47 -0.39
N VAL A 82 0.90 10.41 0.26
CA VAL A 82 1.43 9.93 1.53
C VAL A 82 1.76 8.47 1.37
N ILE A 83 3.00 8.10 1.70
CA ILE A 83 3.45 6.72 1.76
C ILE A 83 3.48 6.31 3.23
N THR A 84 2.79 5.22 3.55
CA THR A 84 2.85 4.57 4.86
C THR A 84 3.46 3.19 4.70
N ILE A 85 4.57 2.95 5.38
CA ILE A 85 5.22 1.65 5.48
C ILE A 85 4.64 0.92 6.68
N TYR A 86 4.28 -0.34 6.48
CA TYR A 86 3.77 -1.22 7.51
C TYR A 86 4.76 -2.37 7.73
N GLU A 87 5.12 -2.65 8.97
CA GLU A 87 5.74 -3.92 9.37
C GLU A 87 4.66 -4.99 9.46
N LEU A 88 4.88 -6.14 8.82
CA LEU A 88 3.99 -7.29 8.93
C LEU A 88 4.40 -8.13 10.12
N MET A 89 3.48 -8.34 11.06
CA MET A 89 3.68 -9.25 12.17
C MET A 89 3.29 -10.65 11.74
N LEU A 90 4.19 -11.61 12.00
CA LEU A 90 4.08 -12.99 11.50
C LEU A 90 3.81 -13.95 12.66
N GLN A 91 2.94 -14.93 12.43
CA GLN A 91 2.75 -16.06 13.35
C GLN A 91 3.88 -17.08 13.20
N PRO A 92 4.08 -17.98 14.18
CA PRO A 92 4.85 -19.19 13.96
C PRO A 92 4.30 -19.95 12.74
N GLY A 93 5.11 -20.14 11.70
CA GLY A 93 4.67 -20.67 10.40
C GLY A 93 4.64 -19.65 9.26
N GLY A 94 4.94 -18.38 9.55
CA GLY A 94 5.22 -17.35 8.53
C GLY A 94 4.01 -16.60 8.00
N ASP A 95 2.81 -16.90 8.50
CA ASP A 95 1.58 -16.19 8.12
C ASP A 95 1.54 -14.78 8.71
N ALA A 96 1.27 -13.78 7.86
CA ALA A 96 0.97 -12.43 8.35
C ALA A 96 -0.43 -12.40 8.96
N TYR A 97 -0.54 -11.84 10.16
CA TYR A 97 -1.83 -11.69 10.85
C TYR A 97 -2.20 -10.23 11.12
N VAL A 98 -1.22 -9.33 11.17
CA VAL A 98 -1.47 -7.89 11.29
C VAL A 98 -0.36 -7.08 10.61
N ALA A 99 -0.73 -5.91 10.10
CA ALA A 99 0.19 -4.92 9.56
C ALA A 99 0.22 -3.71 10.50
N VAL A 100 1.38 -3.42 11.10
CA VAL A 100 1.55 -2.30 12.04
C VAL A 100 2.28 -1.17 11.32
N PRO A 101 1.74 0.06 11.29
CA PRO A 101 2.40 1.16 10.63
C PRO A 101 3.72 1.50 11.34
N ASP A 102 4.80 1.52 10.58
CA ASP A 102 6.18 1.68 11.07
C ASP A 102 6.75 3.06 10.72
N TYR A 103 6.48 3.54 9.50
CA TYR A 103 7.09 4.75 8.97
C TYR A 103 6.15 5.47 8.01
N GLN A 104 6.11 6.82 8.05
CA GLN A 104 5.30 7.61 7.12
C GLN A 104 6.07 8.82 6.59
N PHE A 105 5.91 9.08 5.29
CA PHE A 105 6.48 10.24 4.62
C PHE A 105 5.60 10.73 3.47
N ARG A 106 5.82 11.97 3.05
CA ARG A 106 5.15 12.54 1.87
C ARG A 106 5.97 12.29 0.61
N TYR A 107 5.27 11.90 -0.45
CA TYR A 107 5.83 11.66 -1.77
C TYR A 107 5.17 12.60 -2.79
N GLY A 108 5.84 12.87 -3.91
CA GLY A 108 5.33 13.75 -4.97
C GLY A 108 5.38 15.25 -4.64
N GLN A 109 5.38 16.07 -5.69
CA GLN A 109 5.33 17.54 -5.59
C GLN A 109 4.10 18.04 -6.35
N TRP A 110 3.12 18.56 -5.60
CA TRP A 110 1.92 19.21 -6.14
C TRP A 110 1.91 20.69 -5.74
N PRO A 111 1.34 21.61 -6.55
CA PRO A 111 1.17 23.00 -6.17
C PRO A 111 0.43 23.12 -4.82
N GLY A 112 1.06 23.74 -3.83
CA GLY A 112 0.52 23.86 -2.46
C GLY A 112 0.78 22.66 -1.53
N SER A 113 1.51 21.63 -1.98
CA SER A 113 1.92 20.52 -1.10
C SER A 113 2.90 21.02 -0.04
N PRO A 114 2.67 20.77 1.26
CA PRO A 114 3.61 21.22 2.29
C PRO A 114 4.85 20.33 2.28
N ASN A 115 6.04 20.93 2.47
CA ASN A 115 7.39 20.37 2.36
C ASN A 115 7.50 18.84 2.45
N GLN A 116 8.25 18.27 1.50
CA GLN A 116 8.68 16.86 1.53
C GLN A 116 9.46 16.60 2.81
N GLY A 117 9.04 15.59 3.56
CA GLY A 117 9.65 15.31 4.85
C GLY A 117 9.00 14.16 5.59
N TYR A 118 9.83 13.51 6.39
CA TYR A 118 9.46 12.50 7.37
C TYR A 118 8.38 13.01 8.33
N ARG A 119 7.32 12.23 8.55
CA ARG A 119 6.24 12.59 9.50
C ARG A 119 6.35 11.91 10.85
N GLY A 120 7.47 11.24 11.14
CA GLY A 120 7.62 10.47 12.37
C GLY A 120 7.01 9.06 12.24
N PRO A 121 7.20 8.19 13.24
CA PRO A 121 6.29 7.07 13.45
C PRO A 121 4.87 7.65 13.52
N VAL A 122 3.90 6.96 12.93
CA VAL A 122 2.50 7.37 13.10
C VAL A 122 2.22 7.47 14.59
N THR A 123 1.63 8.58 14.97
CA THR A 123 1.22 8.98 16.32
C THR A 123 1.05 7.79 17.27
N ASN A 124 1.65 7.86 18.47
CA ASN A 124 1.41 6.89 19.53
C ASN A 124 -0.08 6.51 19.54
N CYS A 125 -0.36 5.22 19.34
CA CYS A 125 -1.73 4.74 19.24
C CYS A 125 -2.47 5.15 20.51
N THR A 126 -3.38 6.11 20.38
CA THR A 126 -4.14 6.64 21.50
C THR A 126 -5.35 5.74 21.64
N ILE A 127 -5.45 5.06 22.78
CA ILE A 127 -6.66 4.30 23.11
C ILE A 127 -7.83 5.28 23.02
N THR A 128 -8.72 5.02 22.08
CA THR A 128 -9.86 5.88 21.79
C THR A 128 -11.07 4.99 21.64
N THR A 129 -12.05 5.21 22.49
CA THR A 129 -13.41 4.77 22.26
C THR A 129 -14.15 5.92 21.60
N GLY A 130 -14.93 5.60 20.57
CA GLY A 130 -15.68 6.62 19.84
C GLY A 130 -16.95 6.04 19.26
N SER A 131 -17.82 6.93 18.81
CA SER A 131 -19.04 6.55 18.12
C SER A 131 -19.15 7.34 16.83
N MET A 132 -19.47 6.66 15.74
CA MET A 132 -19.75 7.30 14.45
C MET A 132 -21.15 6.92 14.01
N GLN A 133 -21.83 7.90 13.41
CA GLN A 133 -23.13 7.65 12.81
C GLN A 133 -22.91 6.95 11.47
N ASN A 134 -23.36 5.70 11.37
CA ASN A 134 -23.33 4.96 10.12
C ASN A 134 -24.33 5.62 9.16
N ILE A 135 -23.80 6.23 8.11
CA ILE A 135 -24.57 7.00 7.13
C ILE A 135 -25.54 6.11 6.33
N ALA A 136 -25.29 4.80 6.25
CA ALA A 136 -26.12 3.88 5.50
C ALA A 136 -27.41 3.46 6.24
N ASN A 137 -27.38 3.39 7.57
CA ASN A 137 -28.52 2.91 8.37
C ASN A 137 -28.96 3.89 9.48
N GLY A 138 -28.26 5.01 9.64
CA GLY A 138 -28.54 6.03 10.66
C GLY A 138 -28.21 5.59 12.10
N LEU A 139 -27.67 4.38 12.29
CA LEU A 139 -27.32 3.84 13.60
C LEU A 139 -25.98 4.40 14.06
N VAL A 140 -25.83 4.51 15.38
CA VAL A 140 -24.56 4.91 16.00
C VAL A 140 -23.74 3.64 16.24
N GLU A 141 -22.64 3.50 15.49
CA GLU A 141 -21.69 2.41 15.67
C GLU A 141 -20.56 2.88 16.59
N THR A 142 -20.36 2.12 17.67
CA THR A 142 -19.26 2.35 18.60
C THR A 142 -18.03 1.57 18.15
N PHE A 143 -16.88 2.21 18.11
CA PHE A 143 -15.60 1.55 17.92
C PHE A 143 -14.78 1.60 19.21
N ASP A 144 -14.14 0.48 19.52
CA ASP A 144 -13.21 0.33 20.64
C ASP A 144 -11.91 -0.27 20.11
N ASN A 145 -10.83 0.52 20.13
CA ASN A 145 -9.52 0.05 19.69
C ASN A 145 -8.68 -0.55 20.83
N THR A 146 -9.23 -0.76 22.04
CA THR A 146 -8.48 -1.32 23.20
C THR A 146 -8.00 -2.75 22.99
N ALA A 147 -8.73 -3.57 22.22
CA ALA A 147 -8.47 -5.00 22.08
C ALA A 147 -7.47 -5.37 20.96
N GLU A 148 -7.15 -4.45 20.05
CA GLU A 148 -6.40 -4.77 18.81
C GLU A 148 -5.18 -3.85 18.53
N THR A 149 -4.72 -3.05 19.49
CA THR A 149 -3.48 -2.28 19.30
C THR A 149 -2.24 -3.16 19.38
N PHE A 150 -1.82 -3.72 18.24
CA PHE A 150 -0.49 -4.28 18.10
C PHE A 150 0.55 -3.15 18.14
N ARG A 151 1.17 -2.99 19.31
CA ARG A 151 2.25 -2.02 19.54
C ARG A 151 3.58 -2.63 19.10
N LYS A 152 4.34 -1.92 18.27
CA LYS A 152 5.79 -2.11 18.24
C LYS A 152 6.35 -1.51 19.54
N ASN A 153 6.76 -2.35 20.48
CA ASN A 153 7.53 -1.88 21.64
C ASN A 153 8.86 -1.33 21.10
N LEU A 154 8.94 -0.02 20.94
CA LEU A 154 10.19 0.68 20.67
C LEU A 154 11.00 0.66 21.97
N THR A 155 11.78 -0.40 22.17
CA THR A 155 12.86 -0.35 23.16
C THR A 155 13.95 0.55 22.57
N VAL A 156 14.10 1.74 23.15
CA VAL A 156 15.23 2.66 22.89
C VAL A 156 16.48 2.13 23.58
#